data_AF-A0A9W8DUV2-F1
#
_entry.id   AF-A0A9W8DUV2-F1
#
_cell.length_a   1.000
_cell.length_b   1.000
_cell.length_c   1.000
_cell.angle_alpha   90.00
_cell.angle_beta   90.00
_cell.angle_gamma   90.00
#
_symmetry.space_group_name_H-M   'P 1'
#
loop_
_entity.id
_entity.type
_entity.pdbx_description
1 polymer ?
#
loop_
_entity_poly.entity_id
_entity_poly.type
_entity_poly.pdbx_seq_one_letter_code
_entity_poly.pdbx_strand_id
1 'polypeptide(L)' 'VQEHHQEAQQRTQVHQARVLQRYQSQNYQPHRYQIDDPVLLRHPAPLAFEHKWYGPFRVHAMFPNNTYHL' A
#
# COMPACT_ATOMS: atom_id res chain seq x y z
N VAL A 1 32.48 -11.59 -4.25
CA VAL A 1 31.13 -12.13 -3.93
C VAL A 1 30.62 -11.65 -2.57
N GLN A 2 31.45 -11.62 -1.51
CA GLN A 2 31.03 -11.13 -0.18
C GLN A 2 30.77 -9.61 -0.09
N GLU A 3 31.58 -8.77 -0.76
CA GLU A 3 31.39 -7.30 -0.73
C GLU A 3 30.05 -6.86 -1.35
N HIS A 4 29.65 -7.45 -2.47
CA HIS A 4 28.36 -7.14 -3.10
C HIS A 4 27.16 -7.50 -2.21
N HIS A 5 27.28 -8.50 -1.33
CA HIS A 5 26.23 -8.82 -0.37
C HIS A 5 26.10 -7.76 0.73
N GLN A 6 27.22 -7.23 1.21
CA GLN A 6 27.21 -6.17 2.22
C GLN A 6 26.65 -4.86 1.64
N GLU A 7 27.02 -4.51 0.41
CA GLU A 7 26.46 -3.35 -0.30
C GLU A 7 24.95 -3.49 -0.55
N ALA A 8 24.49 -4.67 -0.97
CA ALA A 8 23.07 -4.92 -1.20
C ALA A 8 22.25 -4.82 0.10
N GLN A 9 22.78 -5.31 1.22
CA GLN A 9 22.13 -5.19 2.53
C GLN A 9 22.05 -3.73 2.99
N GLN A 10 23.13 -2.96 2.85
CA GLN A 10 23.12 -1.53 3.20
C GLN A 10 22.12 -0.75 2.35
N ARG A 11 22.07 -1.00 1.03
CA ARG A 11 21.08 -0.35 0.14
C ARG A 11 19.65 -0.70 0.52
N THR A 12 19.40 -1.94 0.94
CA THR A 12 18.09 -2.39 1.42
C THR A 12 17.69 -1.65 2.69
N GLN A 13 18.60 -1.52 3.66
CA GLN A 13 18.35 -0.80 4.91
C GLN A 13 18.09 0.70 4.67
N VAL A 14 18.91 1.35 3.84
CA VAL A 14 18.74 2.77 3.49
C VAL A 14 17.40 3.00 2.77
N HIS A 15 17.00 2.07 1.90
CA HIS A 15 15.70 2.13 1.23
C HIS A 15 14.54 1.98 2.22
N GLN A 16 14.60 0.99 3.11
CA GLN A 16 13.58 0.76 4.15
C GLN A 16 13.44 1.97 5.08
N ALA A 17 14.55 2.54 5.54
CA ALA A 17 14.55 3.74 6.38
C ALA A 17 13.92 4.94 5.67
N ARG A 18 14.19 5.13 4.37
CA ARG A 18 13.60 6.21 3.56
C ARG A 18 12.09 6.03 3.36
N VAL A 19 11.63 4.80 3.20
CA VAL A 19 10.19 4.49 3.10
C VAL A 19 9.50 4.83 4.42
N LEU A 20 10.04 4.38 5.56
CA LEU A 20 9.51 4.70 6.89
C LEU A 20 9.48 6.21 7.15
N GLN A 21 10.55 6.93 6.81
CA GLN A 21 10.58 8.39 6.92
C GLN A 21 9.51 9.06 6.05
N ARG A 22 9.19 8.56 4.85
CA ARG A 22 8.08 9.13 4.06
C ARG A 22 6.73 8.90 4.73
N TYR A 23 6.49 7.71 5.28
CA TYR A 23 5.25 7.41 5.99
C TYR A 23 5.10 8.19 7.29
N GLN A 24 6.21 8.53 7.96
CA GLN A 24 6.20 9.32 9.20
C GLN A 24 6.19 10.84 8.95
N SER A 25 6.82 11.31 7.88
CA SER A 25 6.94 12.75 7.56
C SER A 25 5.75 13.31 6.78
N GLN A 26 5.06 12.46 6.01
CA GLN A 26 3.73 12.80 5.53
C GLN A 26 2.78 12.48 6.68
N ASN A 27 2.03 13.49 7.15
CA ASN A 27 0.88 13.30 8.04
C ASN A 27 -0.15 12.40 7.34
N TYR A 28 0.14 11.11 7.28
CA TYR A 28 -0.66 10.12 6.58
C TYR A 28 -1.94 9.97 7.38
N GLN A 29 -2.94 10.75 6.99
CA GLN A 29 -4.30 10.60 7.45
C GLN A 29 -4.91 9.51 6.59
N PRO A 30 -5.19 8.31 7.14
CA PRO A 30 -5.85 7.27 6.38
C PRO A 30 -7.18 7.82 5.87
N HIS A 31 -7.37 7.79 4.55
CA HIS A 31 -8.62 8.23 3.94
C HIS A 31 -9.77 7.37 4.45
N ARG A 32 -10.84 8.00 4.92
CA ARG A 32 -12.08 7.32 5.32
C ARG A 32 -13.07 7.41 4.17
N TYR A 33 -13.33 6.26 3.56
CA TYR A 33 -14.37 6.12 2.54
C TYR A 33 -15.77 6.30 3.15
N GLN A 34 -16.73 6.70 2.33
CA GLN A 34 -18.15 6.83 2.64
C GLN A 34 -18.96 5.77 1.91
N ILE A 35 -20.21 5.56 2.33
CA ILE A 35 -21.15 4.68 1.61
C ILE A 35 -21.38 5.23 0.20
N ASP A 36 -21.46 4.33 -0.77
CA ASP A 36 -21.56 4.55 -2.22
C ASP A 36 -20.31 5.11 -2.93
N ASP A 37 -19.22 5.38 -2.19
CA ASP A 37 -17.95 5.81 -2.79
C ASP A 37 -17.42 4.76 -3.78
N PRO A 38 -16.99 5.17 -4.98
CA PRO A 38 -16.32 4.29 -5.93
C PRO A 38 -14.88 4.03 -5.47
N VAL A 39 -14.52 2.76 -5.31
CA VAL A 39 -13.18 2.35 -4.87
C VAL A 39 -12.53 1.35 -5.82
N LEU A 40 -11.20 1.35 -5.85
CA LEU A 40 -10.39 0.37 -6.55
C LEU A 40 -9.67 -0.51 -5.53
N LEU A 41 -9.72 -1.82 -5.73
CA LEU A 41 -9.05 -2.78 -4.87
C LEU A 41 -7.66 -3.11 -5.42
N ARG A 42 -6.64 -3.08 -4.56
CA ARG A 42 -5.29 -3.45 -4.97
C ARG A 42 -5.18 -4.96 -5.15
N HIS A 43 -4.56 -5.39 -6.23
CA HIS A 43 -4.20 -6.79 -6.42
C HIS A 43 -3.21 -7.23 -5.32
N PRO A 44 -3.45 -8.34 -4.59
CA PRO A 44 -2.57 -8.78 -3.49
C PRO A 44 -1.19 -9.23 -3.98
N ALA A 45 -1.11 -9.88 -5.13
CA ALA A 45 0.14 -10.32 -5.76
C ALA A 45 0.14 -10.03 -7.28
N PRO A 46 0.28 -8.77 -7.72
CA PRO A 46 0.21 -8.44 -9.14
C PRO A 46 1.38 -9.10 -9.88
N LEU A 47 1.10 -9.88 -10.92
CA LEU A 47 2.14 -10.32 -11.85
C LEU A 47 2.70 -9.11 -12.62
N ALA A 48 3.93 -9.23 -13.13
CA ALA A 48 4.70 -8.11 -13.70
C ALA A 48 3.97 -7.30 -14.79
N PHE A 49 2.99 -7.92 -15.47
CA PHE A 49 2.24 -7.34 -16.58
C PHE A 49 0.73 -7.21 -16.31
N GLU A 50 0.27 -7.57 -15.11
CA GLU A 50 -1.15 -7.48 -14.76
C GLU A 50 -1.52 -6.13 -14.15
N HIS A 51 -2.79 -5.76 -14.31
CA HIS A 51 -3.35 -4.56 -13.71
C HIS A 51 -3.26 -4.64 -12.19
N LYS A 52 -2.68 -3.59 -11.58
CA LYS A 52 -2.47 -3.52 -10.12
C LYS A 52 -3.77 -3.30 -9.33
N TRP A 53 -4.87 -2.96 -10.00
CA TRP A 53 -6.11 -2.50 -9.39
C TRP A 53 -7.34 -3.14 -10.06
N TYR A 54 -8.32 -3.54 -9.26
CA TYR A 54 -9.62 -4.07 -9.66
C TYR A 54 -10.73 -3.05 -9.39
N GLY A 55 -11.80 -3.06 -10.20
CA GLY A 55 -13.01 -2.28 -9.96
C GLY A 55 -13.49 -1.48 -11.18
N PRO A 56 -14.34 -0.44 -10.98
CA PRO A 56 -14.73 0.13 -9.67
C PRO A 56 -15.73 -0.72 -8.89
N PHE A 57 -15.58 -0.75 -7.55
CA PHE A 57 -16.56 -1.27 -6.59
C PHE A 57 -17.21 -0.13 -5.82
N ARG A 58 -18.28 -0.39 -5.06
CA ARG A 58 -18.96 0.63 -4.25
C ARG A 58 -19.01 0.21 -2.79
N VAL A 59 -18.72 1.14 -1.89
CA VAL A 59 -18.84 0.86 -0.45
C VAL A 59 -20.32 0.72 -0.06
N HIS A 60 -20.74 -0.46 0.37
CA HIS A 60 -22.11 -0.72 0.85
C HIS A 60 -22.25 -0.55 2.37
N ALA A 61 -21.20 -0.86 3.14
CA ALA A 61 -21.21 -0.72 4.59
C ALA A 61 -19.81 -0.45 5.15
N MET A 62 -19.76 0.18 6.32
CA MET A 62 -18.52 0.52 7.04
C MET A 62 -18.58 -0.03 8.45
N PHE A 63 -17.48 -0.63 8.91
CA PHE A 63 -17.35 -1.18 10.24
C PHE A 63 -16.35 -0.37 11.08
N PRO A 64 -16.47 -0.35 12.43
CA PRO A 64 -15.63 0.47 13.32
C PRO A 64 -14.11 0.19 13.25
N ASN A 65 -13.71 -0.94 12.68
CA ASN A 65 -12.33 -1.38 12.51
C ASN A 65 -11.72 -0.99 11.14
N ASN A 66 -12.27 0.03 10.47
CA ASN A 66 -11.90 0.43 9.10
C ASN A 66 -12.03 -0.71 8.07
N THR A 67 -12.97 -1.64 8.30
CA THR A 67 -13.35 -2.64 7.27
C THR A 67 -14.55 -2.13 6.50
N TYR A 68 -14.56 -2.41 5.19
CA TYR A 68 -15.60 -1.98 4.27
C TYR A 68 -16.22 -3.21 3.60
N HIS A 69 -17.53 -3.21 3.47
CA HIS A 69 -18.25 -4.11 2.56
C HIS A 69 -18.37 -3.40 1.21
N LEU A 70 -17.95 -4.06 0.14
CA LEU A 70 -17.87 -3.52 -1.23
C LEU A 70 -18.85 -4.21 -2.19
#